data_AF-A0A1F6Y306-F1
#
_entry.id   AF-A0A1F6Y306-F1
#
_cell.length_a   1.000
_cell.length_b   1.000
_cell.length_c   1.000
_cell.angle_alpha   90.00
_cell.angle_beta   90.00
_cell.angle_gamma   90.00
#
_symmetry.space_group_name_H-M   'P 1'
#
loop_
_entity.id
_entity.type
_entity.pdbx_description
1 polymer ?
#
loop_
_entity_poly.entity_id
_entity_poly.type
_entity_poly.pdbx_seq_one_letter_code
_entity_poly.pdbx_strand_id
1 'polypeptide(L)'
;MLEINEIMYDLKTGSDEDREWVEIYNDSDVPMDLSSFRFFEADTSHKIKLVQGDANVPAKGYAIIAANSVKFKTDWPNFTGIVFDSSFSLSNDGEALMLKDKNLNIIDQYAYWSAFGGAGDGKSLQKITQTGNTVWVAARPTPGMENKIEKKTEIKPIAPVVKSRSIPEKVAVVQNEQKIPVENLAQNLPAQIVKTNNLPTFILILILLLGISVLVAHFIRKKRAVPAVGEDFKILDE
;
A
#
# COMPACT_ATOMS: atom_id res chain seq x y z
N MET A 1 -2.51 -5.59 18.69
CA MET A 1 -1.29 -6.31 18.24
C MET A 1 -0.46 -5.35 17.39
N LEU A 2 0.76 -5.70 16.99
CA LEU A 2 1.49 -4.88 16.01
C LEU A 2 1.00 -5.19 14.61
N GLU A 3 0.80 -4.15 13.81
CA GLU A 3 0.23 -4.26 12.47
C GLU A 3 0.98 -3.38 11.49
N ILE A 4 1.17 -3.87 10.26
CA ILE A 4 1.58 -3.05 9.12
C ILE A 4 0.40 -2.10 8.82
N ASN A 5 0.65 -0.79 8.93
CA ASN A 5 -0.38 0.24 8.92
C ASN A 5 -0.35 1.10 7.66
N GLU A 6 0.83 1.46 7.18
CA GLU A 6 1.02 2.33 6.03
C GLU A 6 2.30 1.94 5.28
N ILE A 7 2.26 2.00 3.95
CA ILE A 7 3.35 1.55 3.09
C ILE A 7 3.61 2.63 2.04
N MET A 8 4.81 3.21 2.09
CA MET A 8 5.35 4.02 1.01
C MET A 8 6.35 3.17 0.23
N TYR A 9 5.90 2.60 -0.89
CA TYR A 9 6.73 1.74 -1.73
C TYR A 9 7.25 2.45 -2.99
N ASP A 10 6.56 3.48 -3.49
CA ASP A 10 6.99 4.27 -4.64
C ASP A 10 6.58 5.74 -4.42
N LEU A 11 7.49 6.52 -3.83
CA LEU A 11 7.18 7.91 -3.45
C LEU A 11 6.84 8.75 -4.68
N LYS A 12 7.73 8.78 -5.65
CA LYS A 12 7.58 9.59 -6.85
C LYS A 12 8.50 9.08 -7.94
N THR A 13 7.90 8.72 -9.06
CA THR A 13 8.60 8.20 -10.24
C THR A 13 9.83 9.04 -10.57
N GLY A 14 11.00 8.39 -10.59
CA GLY A 14 12.28 9.00 -10.96
C GLY A 14 12.98 9.78 -9.83
N SER A 15 12.50 9.67 -8.59
CA SER A 15 13.12 10.31 -7.41
C SER A 15 12.94 9.52 -6.10
N ASP A 16 12.58 8.25 -6.21
CA ASP A 16 12.16 7.34 -5.14
C ASP A 16 13.30 6.55 -4.47
N GLU A 17 14.52 6.56 -5.02
CA GLU A 17 15.66 5.77 -4.52
C GLU A 17 15.86 5.93 -2.99
N ASP A 18 15.77 4.80 -2.28
CA ASP A 18 15.79 4.64 -0.81
C ASP A 18 14.84 5.56 -0.02
N ARG A 19 13.71 5.95 -0.59
CA ARG A 19 12.67 6.74 0.11
C ARG A 19 11.52 5.88 0.60
N GLU A 20 11.63 4.56 0.50
CA GLU A 20 10.61 3.64 0.98
C GLU A 20 10.58 3.60 2.51
N TRP A 21 9.37 3.41 3.04
CA TRP A 21 9.16 3.19 4.47
C TRP A 21 7.86 2.45 4.71
N VAL A 22 7.82 1.75 5.85
CA VAL A 22 6.64 1.06 6.35
C VAL A 22 6.35 1.57 7.75
N GLU A 23 5.10 1.90 8.02
CA GLU A 23 4.63 2.23 9.35
C GLU A 23 4.03 1.01 10.04
N ILE A 24 4.41 0.83 11.29
CA ILE A 24 3.85 -0.15 12.22
C ILE A 24 2.96 0.57 13.23
N TYR A 25 1.74 0.08 13.40
CA TYR A 25 0.80 0.54 14.42
C TYR A 25 0.70 -0.50 15.55
N ASN A 26 0.71 -0.03 16.80
CA ASN A 26 0.46 -0.86 17.96
C ASN A 26 -1.01 -0.78 18.38
N ASP A 27 -1.82 -1.71 17.89
CA ASP A 27 -3.24 -1.81 18.28
C ASP A 27 -3.46 -2.45 19.66
N SER A 28 -2.42 -2.74 20.44
CA SER A 28 -2.63 -3.21 21.82
C SER A 28 -2.84 -2.05 22.79
N ASP A 29 -3.29 -2.38 24.00
CA ASP A 29 -3.47 -1.43 25.11
C ASP A 29 -2.22 -1.29 25.98
N VAL A 30 -1.08 -1.85 25.55
CA VAL A 30 0.21 -1.78 26.24
C VAL A 30 1.34 -1.42 25.28
N PRO A 31 2.45 -0.84 25.75
CA PRO A 31 3.63 -0.65 24.92
C PRO A 31 4.20 -1.97 24.39
N MET A 32 4.72 -1.96 23.16
CA MET A 32 5.36 -3.12 22.54
C MET A 32 6.77 -2.78 22.05
N ASP A 33 7.76 -3.59 22.44
CA ASP A 33 9.16 -3.40 22.07
C ASP A 33 9.49 -4.02 20.70
N LEU A 34 9.95 -3.20 19.77
CA LEU A 34 10.35 -3.60 18.41
C LEU A 34 11.87 -3.84 18.27
N SER A 35 12.66 -3.66 19.33
CA SER A 35 14.14 -3.74 19.28
C SER A 35 14.71 -5.04 18.70
N SER A 36 13.96 -6.13 18.82
CA SER A 36 14.35 -7.47 18.38
C SER A 36 13.58 -7.98 17.15
N PHE A 37 12.73 -7.14 16.59
CA PHE A 37 11.92 -7.48 15.42
C PHE A 37 12.74 -7.41 14.13
N ARG A 38 12.18 -7.99 13.08
CA ARG A 38 12.74 -8.00 11.74
C ARG A 38 11.66 -7.64 10.72
N PHE A 39 12.07 -6.92 9.69
CA PHE A 39 11.25 -6.66 8.51
C PHE A 39 11.60 -7.69 7.43
N PHE A 40 10.62 -8.14 6.66
CA PHE A 40 10.83 -9.16 5.64
C PHE A 40 10.08 -8.78 4.36
N GLU A 41 10.82 -8.80 3.25
CA GLU A 41 10.38 -8.48 1.88
C GLU A 41 11.27 -9.28 0.91
N ALA A 42 10.83 -9.53 -0.33
CA ALA A 42 11.56 -10.30 -1.35
C ALA A 42 12.39 -11.51 -0.83
N ASP A 43 11.76 -12.38 -0.03
CA ASP A 43 12.39 -13.55 0.60
C ASP A 43 13.62 -13.26 1.50
N THR A 44 13.82 -11.99 1.86
CA THR A 44 14.97 -11.48 2.60
C THR A 44 14.53 -10.94 3.97
N SER A 45 15.32 -11.23 5.01
CA SER A 45 15.03 -10.78 6.38
C SER A 45 16.01 -9.71 6.84
N HIS A 46 15.47 -8.54 7.19
CA HIS A 46 16.21 -7.35 7.57
C HIS A 46 16.13 -7.08 9.06
N LYS A 47 17.26 -6.69 9.67
CA LYS A 47 17.25 -6.15 11.03
C LYS A 47 16.75 -4.71 10.99
N ILE A 48 15.95 -4.32 11.96
CA ILE A 48 15.58 -2.92 12.18
C ILE A 48 16.40 -2.35 13.33
N LYS A 49 16.85 -1.10 13.21
CA LYS A 49 17.69 -0.43 14.22
C LYS A 49 17.07 0.89 14.63
N LEU A 50 16.84 1.10 15.93
CA LEU A 50 16.32 2.37 16.44
C LEU A 50 17.30 3.52 16.14
N VAL A 51 16.79 4.60 15.55
CA VAL A 51 17.55 5.83 15.21
C VAL A 51 16.85 7.12 15.65
N GLN A 52 15.62 7.05 16.15
CA GLN A 52 14.90 8.16 16.76
C GLN A 52 13.80 7.63 17.69
N GLY A 53 13.62 8.28 18.85
CA GLY A 53 12.56 7.94 19.82
C GLY A 53 12.96 6.78 20.74
N ASP A 54 11.97 5.94 21.08
CA ASP A 54 12.10 4.76 21.94
C ASP A 54 11.76 3.50 21.14
N ALA A 55 12.34 2.35 21.49
CA ALA A 55 12.00 1.08 20.85
C ALA A 55 10.62 0.54 21.28
N ASN A 56 10.11 0.98 22.43
CA ASN A 56 8.78 0.68 22.92
C ASN A 56 7.75 1.58 22.23
N VAL A 57 7.03 1.02 21.27
CA VAL A 57 5.91 1.69 20.63
C VAL A 57 4.76 1.77 21.62
N PRO A 58 4.30 2.96 22.03
CA PRO A 58 3.21 3.11 23.01
C PRO A 58 1.93 2.39 22.57
N ALA A 59 1.04 2.13 23.52
CA ALA A 59 -0.32 1.68 23.20
C ALA A 59 -0.96 2.67 22.22
N LYS A 60 -1.57 2.15 21.14
CA LYS A 60 -2.15 2.95 20.05
C LYS A 60 -1.15 3.90 19.37
N GLY A 61 0.15 3.64 19.51
CA GLY A 61 1.24 4.40 18.92
C GLY A 61 1.72 3.85 17.58
N TYR A 62 2.61 4.61 16.94
CA TYR A 62 3.14 4.32 15.60
C TYR A 62 4.66 4.33 15.60
N ALA A 63 5.27 3.55 14.71
CA ALA A 63 6.70 3.58 14.43
C ALA A 63 6.97 3.40 12.94
N ILE A 64 7.97 4.13 12.45
CA ILE A 64 8.43 4.04 11.06
C ILE A 64 9.61 3.08 10.97
N ILE A 65 9.59 2.18 10.00
CA ILE A 65 10.75 1.42 9.53
C ILE A 65 11.12 1.98 8.15
N ALA A 66 12.19 2.75 8.08
CA ALA A 66 12.64 3.41 6.85
C ALA A 66 13.78 2.64 6.18
N ALA A 67 13.77 2.55 4.85
CA ALA A 67 14.87 2.01 4.04
C ALA A 67 16.13 2.89 4.15
N ASN A 68 15.93 4.20 4.35
CA ASN A 68 16.97 5.15 4.67
C ASN A 68 16.40 6.25 5.58
N SER A 69 16.73 6.17 6.87
CA SER A 69 16.22 7.12 7.87
C SER A 69 16.67 8.56 7.64
N VAL A 70 17.82 8.79 6.99
CA VAL A 70 18.31 10.15 6.66
C VAL A 70 17.44 10.78 5.58
N LYS A 71 17.11 10.02 4.53
CA LYS A 71 16.18 10.49 3.48
C LYS A 71 14.77 10.67 4.04
N PHE A 72 14.28 9.72 4.85
CA PHE A 72 12.99 9.88 5.53
C PHE A 72 12.91 11.18 6.34
N LYS A 73 13.94 11.49 7.15
CA LYS A 73 13.99 12.73 7.95
C LYS A 73 14.12 13.99 7.08
N THR A 74 14.67 13.87 5.88
CA THR A 74 14.71 14.98 4.91
C THR A 74 13.32 15.28 4.35
N ASP A 75 12.54 14.23 4.08
CA ASP A 75 11.18 14.34 3.54
C ASP A 75 10.16 14.73 4.63
N TRP A 76 10.42 14.32 5.87
CA TRP A 76 9.58 14.54 7.04
C TRP A 76 10.34 15.26 8.16
N PRO A 77 10.81 16.51 7.95
CA PRO A 77 11.71 17.21 8.88
C PRO A 77 11.07 17.55 10.24
N ASN A 78 9.73 17.54 10.31
CA ASN A 78 8.98 17.80 11.53
C ASN A 78 8.51 16.52 12.23
N PHE A 79 8.86 15.34 11.71
CA PHE A 79 8.48 14.07 12.33
C PHE A 79 9.27 13.84 13.63
N THR A 80 8.55 13.72 14.74
CA THR A 80 9.13 13.55 16.09
C THR A 80 8.88 12.17 16.69
N GLY A 81 8.24 11.27 15.95
CA GLY A 81 7.91 9.91 16.39
C GLY A 81 9.09 8.95 16.36
N ILE A 82 8.79 7.66 16.48
CA ILE A 82 9.77 6.57 16.51
C ILE A 82 10.20 6.24 15.08
N VAL A 83 11.52 6.17 14.85
CA VAL A 83 12.10 5.75 13.57
C VAL A 83 13.12 4.65 13.79
N PHE A 84 12.94 3.57 13.05
CA PHE A 84 13.92 2.52 12.83
C PHE A 84 14.49 2.64 11.42
N ASP A 85 15.78 2.38 11.29
CA ASP A 85 16.52 2.27 10.04
C ASP A 85 16.70 0.80 9.68
N SER A 86 16.57 0.45 8.40
CA SER A 86 16.69 -0.90 7.87
C SER A 86 17.13 -0.82 6.41
N SER A 87 17.76 -1.87 5.87
CA SER A 87 18.31 -1.86 4.50
C SER A 87 17.51 -2.74 3.55
N PHE A 88 16.29 -2.32 3.23
CA PHE A 88 15.39 -2.99 2.29
C PHE A 88 15.10 -2.10 1.08
N SER A 89 14.51 -2.67 0.03
CA SER A 89 13.90 -1.92 -1.09
C SER A 89 12.61 -2.60 -1.46
N LEU A 90 11.58 -1.82 -1.78
CA LEU A 90 10.25 -2.32 -2.08
C LEU A 90 10.01 -2.33 -3.59
N SER A 91 9.36 -3.37 -4.09
CA SER A 91 9.00 -3.51 -5.50
C SER A 91 7.91 -2.51 -5.90
N ASN A 92 8.16 -1.73 -6.95
CA ASN A 92 7.14 -0.83 -7.52
C ASN A 92 5.95 -1.57 -8.15
N ASP A 93 6.07 -2.88 -8.41
CA ASP A 93 4.99 -3.70 -8.97
C ASP A 93 4.11 -4.36 -7.88
N GLY A 94 4.66 -4.55 -6.68
CA GLY A 94 4.02 -5.27 -5.58
C GLY A 94 4.82 -6.46 -5.06
N GLU A 95 4.64 -6.74 -3.78
CA GLU A 95 5.24 -7.89 -3.08
C GLU A 95 4.56 -8.18 -1.73
N ALA A 96 5.06 -9.18 -1.01
CA ALA A 96 4.61 -9.55 0.33
C ALA A 96 5.57 -9.06 1.41
N LEU A 97 5.01 -8.36 2.39
CA LEU A 97 5.70 -7.82 3.55
C LEU A 97 5.33 -8.60 4.80
N MET A 98 6.29 -8.80 5.70
CA MET A 98 6.04 -9.41 7.00
C MET A 98 6.80 -8.69 8.11
N LEU A 99 6.13 -8.48 9.23
CA LEU A 99 6.75 -8.12 10.50
C LEU A 99 6.97 -9.39 11.31
N LYS A 100 8.22 -9.68 11.68
CA LYS A 100 8.59 -10.90 12.42
C LYS A 100 9.20 -10.59 13.78
N ASP A 101 8.88 -11.39 14.78
CA ASP A 101 9.47 -11.30 16.12
C ASP A 101 10.90 -11.88 16.16
N LYS A 102 11.52 -11.85 17.34
CA LYS A 102 12.87 -12.41 17.59
C LYS A 102 13.03 -13.90 17.26
N ASN A 103 11.93 -14.66 17.32
CA ASN A 103 11.90 -16.09 17.03
C ASN A 103 11.50 -16.37 15.57
N LEU A 104 11.39 -15.32 14.75
CA LEU A 104 10.96 -15.35 13.35
C LEU A 104 9.49 -15.76 13.16
N ASN A 105 8.66 -15.67 14.21
CA ASN A 105 7.22 -15.82 14.05
C ASN A 105 6.67 -14.61 13.30
N ILE A 106 5.74 -14.83 12.38
CA ILE A 106 5.02 -13.76 11.69
C ILE A 106 4.04 -13.14 12.68
N ILE A 107 4.20 -11.84 12.94
CA ILE A 107 3.32 -11.05 13.79
C ILE A 107 2.22 -10.39 12.96
N ASP A 108 2.60 -9.83 11.82
CA ASP A 108 1.65 -9.36 10.80
C ASP A 108 2.25 -9.51 9.40
N GLN A 109 1.38 -9.57 8.41
CA GLN A 109 1.77 -9.64 7.00
C GLN A 109 0.77 -8.94 6.10
N TYR A 110 1.27 -8.34 5.03
CA TYR A 110 0.43 -7.74 4.00
C TYR A 110 1.10 -7.86 2.64
N ALA A 111 0.31 -8.11 1.61
CA ALA A 111 0.78 -8.08 0.22
C ALA A 111 0.11 -6.91 -0.49
N TYR A 112 0.91 -6.09 -1.17
CA TYR A 112 0.43 -4.96 -1.95
C TYR A 112 0.73 -5.16 -3.42
N TRP A 113 0.01 -4.42 -4.26
CA TRP A 113 0.21 -4.39 -5.71
C TRP A 113 0.05 -2.96 -6.20
N SER A 114 0.78 -2.59 -7.24
CA SER A 114 0.73 -1.25 -7.83
C SER A 114 -0.66 -0.82 -8.28
N ALA A 115 -1.50 -1.80 -8.66
CA ALA A 115 -2.90 -1.61 -9.00
C ALA A 115 -3.76 -1.04 -7.85
N PHE A 116 -3.27 -1.07 -6.60
CA PHE A 116 -3.97 -0.50 -5.44
C PHE A 116 -3.71 1.02 -5.27
N GLY A 117 -2.78 1.58 -6.06
CA GLY A 117 -2.36 2.98 -6.00
C GLY A 117 -1.10 3.18 -5.15
N GLY A 118 -0.61 4.42 -5.05
CA GLY A 118 0.69 4.71 -4.43
C GLY A 118 1.89 4.43 -5.35
N ALA A 119 1.64 4.27 -6.65
CA ALA A 119 2.64 3.95 -7.67
C ALA A 119 3.28 5.23 -8.22
N GLY A 120 4.06 5.92 -7.38
CA GLY A 120 4.83 7.09 -7.78
C GLY A 120 4.02 8.37 -7.89
N ASP A 121 2.81 8.40 -7.33
CA ASP A 121 1.91 9.56 -7.31
C ASP A 121 2.00 10.40 -6.03
N GLY A 122 3.02 10.16 -5.19
CA GLY A 122 3.22 10.86 -3.91
C GLY A 122 2.37 10.32 -2.76
N LYS A 123 1.60 9.26 -2.99
CA LYS A 123 0.73 8.64 -1.99
C LYS A 123 1.34 7.36 -1.45
N SER A 124 0.93 7.01 -0.24
CA SER A 124 1.16 5.72 0.39
C SER A 124 -0.11 4.87 0.33
N LEU A 125 0.05 3.56 0.48
CA LEU A 125 -1.06 2.66 0.79
C LEU A 125 -1.32 2.65 2.28
N GLN A 126 -2.55 2.91 2.69
CA GLN A 126 -2.96 3.03 4.09
C GLN A 126 -4.02 2.00 4.46
N LYS A 127 -3.82 1.31 5.58
CA LYS A 127 -4.82 0.44 6.22
C LYS A 127 -5.83 1.32 6.96
N ILE A 128 -7.09 1.27 6.56
CA ILE A 128 -8.16 2.09 7.14
C ILE A 128 -9.32 1.19 7.56
N THR A 129 -9.74 1.31 8.81
CA THR A 129 -10.94 0.61 9.32
C THR A 129 -12.10 1.59 9.44
N GLN A 130 -13.18 1.35 8.68
CA GLN A 130 -14.42 2.13 8.75
C GLN A 130 -15.60 1.21 9.06
N THR A 131 -16.32 1.48 10.16
CA THR A 131 -17.54 0.73 10.52
C THR A 131 -17.33 -0.79 10.57
N GLY A 132 -16.13 -1.23 11.00
CA GLY A 132 -15.76 -2.64 11.10
C GLY A 132 -15.19 -3.26 9.81
N ASN A 133 -15.13 -2.51 8.71
CA ASN A 133 -14.51 -2.96 7.47
C ASN A 133 -13.11 -2.34 7.32
N THR A 134 -12.09 -3.20 7.22
CA THR A 134 -10.72 -2.77 6.94
C THR A 134 -10.44 -2.83 5.45
N VAL A 135 -9.94 -1.73 4.89
CA VAL A 135 -9.56 -1.58 3.49
C VAL A 135 -8.17 -0.97 3.39
N TRP A 136 -7.48 -1.25 2.28
CA TRP A 136 -6.25 -0.56 1.92
C TRP A 136 -6.53 0.43 0.80
N VAL A 137 -6.12 1.68 0.98
CA VAL A 137 -6.42 2.78 0.06
C VAL A 137 -5.18 3.65 -0.14
N ALA A 138 -4.92 4.07 -1.37
CA ALA A 138 -3.89 5.06 -1.65
C ALA A 138 -4.34 6.47 -1.21
N ALA A 139 -3.59 7.11 -0.31
CA ALA A 139 -3.91 8.42 0.25
C ALA A 139 -2.66 9.26 0.52
N ARG A 140 -2.85 10.54 0.90
CA ARG A 140 -1.72 11.39 1.31
C ARG A 140 -1.05 10.76 2.54
N PRO A 141 0.30 10.65 2.59
CA PRO A 141 0.91 9.90 3.66
C PRO A 141 0.72 10.53 5.04
N THR A 142 0.57 9.69 6.07
CA THR A 142 0.25 10.10 7.45
C THR A 142 1.23 9.56 8.49
N PRO A 143 2.55 9.68 8.30
CA PRO A 143 3.51 9.10 9.23
C PRO A 143 3.32 9.63 10.66
N GLY A 144 3.17 8.70 11.59
CA GLY A 144 2.97 8.92 13.02
C GLY A 144 1.54 9.28 13.40
N MET A 145 0.58 9.18 12.48
CA MET A 145 -0.80 9.62 12.68
C MET A 145 -1.81 8.59 12.18
N GLU A 146 -3.05 8.73 12.66
CA GLU A 146 -4.16 7.89 12.22
C GLU A 146 -4.49 8.09 10.74
N ASN A 147 -4.51 6.99 9.98
CA ASN A 147 -4.92 6.95 8.56
C ASN A 147 -6.38 7.40 8.38
N LYS A 148 -6.65 8.27 7.41
CA LYS A 148 -8.00 8.82 7.18
C LYS A 148 -8.32 8.92 5.69
N ILE A 149 -9.53 8.51 5.31
CA ILE A 149 -10.05 8.83 3.97
C ILE A 149 -10.33 10.34 3.95
N GLU A 150 -9.62 11.07 3.10
CA GLU A 150 -9.97 12.46 2.82
C GLU A 150 -11.40 12.52 2.28
N LYS A 151 -12.32 13.11 3.05
CA LYS A 151 -13.63 13.48 2.50
C LYS A 151 -13.38 14.53 1.42
N LYS A 152 -13.61 14.17 0.16
CA LYS A 152 -13.71 15.14 -0.93
C LYS A 152 -14.70 16.21 -0.47
N THR A 153 -14.21 17.42 -0.20
CA THR A 153 -15.07 18.54 0.12
C THR A 153 -15.89 18.78 -1.13
N GLU A 154 -17.19 18.49 -1.09
CA GLU A 154 -18.11 18.96 -2.12
C GLU A 154 -18.05 20.49 -2.09
N ILE A 155 -17.34 21.06 -3.05
CA ILE A 155 -17.52 22.47 -3.39
C ILE A 155 -18.97 22.58 -3.86
N LYS A 156 -19.88 22.95 -2.96
CA LYS A 156 -21.20 23.44 -3.36
C LYS A 156 -20.94 24.54 -4.38
N PRO A 157 -21.54 24.51 -5.58
CA PRO A 157 -21.39 25.59 -6.54
C PRO A 157 -21.71 26.90 -5.83
N ILE A 158 -20.73 27.79 -5.76
CA ILE A 158 -20.98 29.15 -5.30
C ILE A 158 -21.92 29.72 -6.36
N ALA A 159 -23.20 29.88 -5.99
CA ALA A 159 -24.14 30.58 -6.85
C ALA A 159 -23.50 31.92 -7.25
N PRO A 160 -23.51 32.29 -8.55
CA PRO A 160 -22.86 33.52 -8.98
C PRO A 160 -23.50 34.69 -8.23
N VAL A 161 -22.73 35.31 -7.33
CA VAL A 161 -23.11 36.59 -6.74
C VAL A 161 -22.99 37.61 -7.87
N VAL A 162 -24.11 37.84 -8.57
CA VAL A 162 -24.26 38.94 -9.50
C VAL A 162 -24.18 40.23 -8.68
N LYS A 163 -22.97 40.78 -8.54
CA LYS A 163 -22.80 42.16 -8.12
C LYS A 163 -23.22 43.04 -9.28
N SER A 164 -24.44 43.57 -9.23
CA SER A 164 -24.86 44.68 -10.06
C SER A 164 -23.95 45.88 -9.77
N ARG A 165 -23.01 46.15 -10.66
CA ARG A 165 -22.35 47.45 -10.75
C ARG A 165 -22.85 48.11 -12.02
N SER A 166 -23.67 49.13 -11.85
CA SER A 166 -24.00 50.10 -12.88
C SER A 166 -22.73 50.85 -13.28
N ILE A 167 -22.39 50.79 -14.57
CA ILE A 167 -21.37 51.66 -15.18
C ILE A 167 -22.14 52.62 -16.09
N PRO A 168 -21.99 53.95 -15.95
CA PRO A 168 -22.64 54.89 -16.85
C PRO A 168 -21.95 54.88 -18.22
N GLU A 169 -22.78 54.92 -19.24
CA GLU A 169 -22.50 55.02 -20.67
C GLU A 169 -21.89 56.37 -21.04
N LYS A 170 -20.67 56.38 -21.65
CA LYS A 170 -20.36 57.22 -22.83
C LYS A 170 -18.99 56.89 -23.49
N VAL A 171 -19.06 56.31 -24.69
CA VAL A 171 -18.33 56.61 -25.95
C VAL A 171 -16.78 56.66 -25.94
N ALA A 172 -16.14 55.74 -26.66
CA ALA A 172 -15.55 56.01 -27.98
C ALA A 172 -15.03 54.73 -28.65
N VAL A 173 -15.44 54.55 -29.91
CA VAL A 173 -15.12 53.48 -30.85
C VAL A 173 -13.71 53.66 -31.40
N VAL A 174 -12.87 52.62 -31.37
CA VAL A 174 -11.77 52.44 -32.34
C VAL A 174 -11.76 50.98 -32.78
N GLN A 175 -12.06 50.78 -34.06
CA GLN A 175 -11.93 49.52 -34.77
C GLN A 175 -10.45 49.20 -34.99
N ASN A 176 -10.06 47.95 -34.80
CA ASN A 176 -8.96 47.38 -35.55
C ASN A 176 -9.25 45.89 -35.78
N GLU A 177 -9.65 45.59 -37.02
CA GLU A 177 -9.84 44.24 -37.52
C GLU A 177 -8.47 43.63 -37.84
N GLN A 178 -8.14 42.50 -37.22
CA GLN A 178 -7.17 41.57 -37.79
C GLN A 178 -7.79 40.17 -37.83
N LYS A 179 -8.22 39.81 -39.03
CA LYS A 179 -8.85 38.57 -39.44
C LYS A 179 -7.76 37.51 -39.63
N ILE A 180 -7.68 36.52 -38.73
CA ILE A 180 -6.91 35.29 -38.95
C ILE A 180 -7.88 34.22 -39.46
N PRO A 181 -7.66 33.61 -40.64
CA PRO A 181 -8.57 32.61 -41.20
C PRO A 181 -8.57 31.31 -40.38
N VAL A 182 -9.77 30.83 -40.07
CA VAL A 182 -10.02 29.49 -39.53
C VAL A 182 -10.16 28.55 -40.72
N GLU A 183 -9.17 27.71 -40.97
CA GLU A 183 -9.33 26.60 -41.91
C GLU A 183 -8.52 25.37 -41.49
N ASN A 184 -9.26 24.27 -41.28
CA ASN A 184 -8.87 22.86 -41.33
C ASN A 184 -7.78 22.32 -40.38
N LEU A 185 -8.22 21.67 -39.29
CA LEU A 185 -7.58 20.45 -38.79
C LEU A 185 -8.62 19.46 -38.20
N ALA A 186 -9.61 19.10 -39.00
CA ALA A 186 -10.49 17.97 -38.73
C ALA A 186 -10.36 16.97 -39.88
N GLN A 187 -9.35 16.10 -39.82
CA GLN A 187 -9.29 14.81 -40.51
C GLN A 187 -7.96 14.15 -40.19
N ASN A 188 -7.98 13.10 -39.37
CA ASN A 188 -7.19 11.85 -39.50
C ASN A 188 -7.17 11.08 -38.17
N LEU A 189 -8.24 10.36 -37.86
CA LEU A 189 -8.17 9.13 -37.05
C LEU A 189 -8.74 7.98 -37.89
N PRO A 190 -7.95 6.98 -38.30
CA PRO A 190 -8.52 5.74 -38.80
C PRO A 190 -9.04 4.90 -37.63
N ALA A 191 -10.30 4.48 -37.76
CA ALA A 191 -10.92 3.46 -36.94
C ALA A 191 -10.20 2.11 -37.13
N GLN A 192 -9.77 1.49 -36.04
CA GLN A 192 -9.49 0.05 -35.96
C GLN A 192 -9.95 -0.45 -34.58
N ILE A 193 -11.24 -0.79 -34.49
CA ILE A 193 -11.75 -1.65 -33.41
C ILE A 193 -11.43 -3.08 -33.82
N VAL A 194 -10.27 -3.59 -33.40
CA VAL A 194 -10.01 -5.02 -33.42
C VAL A 194 -10.60 -5.60 -32.14
N LYS A 195 -11.71 -6.34 -32.26
CA LYS A 195 -12.17 -7.23 -31.18
C LYS A 195 -11.23 -8.44 -31.14
N THR A 196 -10.22 -8.41 -30.27
CA THR A 196 -9.49 -9.63 -29.89
C THR A 196 -10.14 -10.21 -28.63
N ASN A 197 -10.81 -11.34 -28.77
CA ASN A 197 -11.24 -12.17 -27.63
C ASN A 197 -10.00 -12.86 -27.05
N ASN A 198 -9.18 -12.11 -26.32
CA ASN A 198 -8.06 -12.66 -25.59
C ASN A 198 -8.57 -12.99 -24.19
N LEU A 199 -8.72 -14.27 -23.89
CA LEU A 199 -8.93 -14.71 -22.51
C LEU A 199 -7.73 -14.19 -21.69
N PRO A 200 -7.94 -13.36 -20.66
CA PRO A 200 -6.84 -12.76 -19.93
C PRO A 200 -5.92 -13.85 -19.40
N THR A 201 -4.61 -13.71 -19.65
CA THR A 201 -3.57 -14.68 -19.25
C THR A 201 -3.64 -15.04 -17.76
N PHE A 202 -4.18 -14.15 -16.92
CA PHE A 202 -4.48 -14.38 -15.51
C PHE A 202 -5.45 -15.56 -15.28
N ILE A 203 -6.43 -15.80 -16.16
CA ILE A 203 -7.35 -16.94 -16.07
C ILE A 203 -6.62 -18.27 -16.32
N LEU A 204 -5.67 -18.29 -17.26
CA LEU A 204 -4.83 -19.47 -17.51
C LEU A 204 -3.92 -19.79 -16.31
N ILE A 205 -3.36 -18.74 -15.68
CA ILE A 205 -2.54 -18.89 -14.46
C ILE A 205 -3.38 -19.41 -13.28
N LEU A 206 -4.61 -18.92 -13.11
CA LEU A 206 -5.51 -19.37 -12.05
C LEU A 206 -5.91 -20.85 -12.19
N ILE A 207 -6.17 -21.31 -13.42
CA ILE A 207 -6.48 -22.72 -13.71
C ILE A 207 -5.26 -23.62 -13.43
N LEU A 208 -4.04 -23.15 -13.72
CA LEU A 208 -2.81 -23.89 -13.44
C LEU A 208 -2.56 -24.04 -11.93
N LEU A 209 -2.78 -22.98 -11.15
CA LEU A 209 -2.62 -22.98 -9.68
C LEU A 209 -3.66 -23.87 -8.98
N LEU A 210 -4.92 -23.88 -9.46
CA LEU A 210 -5.95 -24.78 -8.96
C LEU A 210 -5.67 -26.25 -9.32
N GLY A 211 -5.07 -26.54 -10.48
CA GLY A 211 -4.69 -27.89 -10.89
C GLY A 211 -3.58 -28.51 -10.02
N ILE A 212 -2.59 -27.70 -9.62
CA ILE A 212 -1.47 -28.15 -8.77
C ILE A 212 -1.95 -28.45 -7.34
N SER A 213 -2.87 -27.64 -6.78
CA SER A 213 -3.39 -27.85 -5.42
C SER A 213 -4.19 -29.16 -5.29
N VAL A 214 -4.98 -29.52 -6.32
CA VAL A 214 -5.71 -30.81 -6.35
C VAL A 214 -4.74 -32.00 -6.45
N LEU A 215 -3.67 -31.88 -7.23
CA LEU A 215 -2.67 -32.96 -7.40
C LEU A 215 -1.88 -33.19 -6.10
N VAL A 216 -1.49 -32.12 -5.41
CA VAL A 216 -0.80 -32.17 -4.11
C VAL A 216 -1.71 -32.76 -3.03
N ALA A 217 -2.98 -32.35 -2.96
CA ALA A 217 -3.96 -32.91 -2.02
C ALA A 217 -4.21 -34.42 -2.28
N HIS A 218 -4.28 -34.84 -3.54
CA HIS A 218 -4.43 -36.26 -3.90
C HIS A 218 -3.21 -37.08 -3.47
N PHE A 219 -1.99 -36.55 -3.66
CA PHE A 219 -0.76 -37.24 -3.27
C PHE A 219 -0.59 -37.35 -1.75
N ILE A 220 -1.00 -36.32 -1.00
CA ILE A 220 -1.02 -36.33 0.48
C ILE A 220 -2.04 -37.36 1.00
N ARG A 221 -3.22 -37.46 0.37
CA ARG A 221 -4.22 -38.49 0.72
C ARG A 221 -3.72 -39.92 0.46
N LYS A 222 -3.00 -40.15 -0.63
CA LYS A 222 -2.45 -41.49 -0.96
C LYS A 222 -1.34 -41.94 0.00
N LYS A 223 -0.60 -41.01 0.61
CA LYS A 223 0.47 -41.34 1.58
C LYS A 223 -0.01 -41.58 3.02
N ARG A 224 -1.24 -41.19 3.37
CA ARG A 224 -1.84 -41.55 4.66
C ARG A 224 -2.47 -42.94 4.57
N ALA A 225 -1.64 -43.97 4.53
CA ALA A 225 -2.08 -45.29 4.99
C ALA A 225 -2.23 -45.18 6.53
N VAL A 226 -3.45 -45.33 7.03
CA VAL A 226 -3.74 -45.38 8.46
C VAL A 226 -3.11 -46.66 9.01
N PRO A 227 -2.20 -46.62 10.01
CA PRO A 227 -1.77 -47.84 10.67
C PRO A 227 -2.97 -48.44 11.42
N ALA A 228 -3.21 -49.73 11.21
CA ALA A 228 -4.28 -50.45 11.90
C ALA A 228 -4.07 -50.38 13.42
N VAL A 229 -5.10 -49.91 14.13
CA VAL A 229 -5.17 -49.92 15.59
C VAL A 229 -5.56 -51.32 16.04
N GLY A 230 -4.74 -51.94 16.88
CA GLY A 230 -5.08 -53.15 17.62
C GLY A 230 -4.33 -54.39 17.13
N GLU A 231 -3.33 -54.78 17.90
CA GLU A 231 -2.81 -56.14 18.16
C GLU A 231 -1.43 -55.89 18.79
N ASP A 232 -1.35 -55.65 20.11
CA ASP A 232 -0.13 -55.83 20.94
C ASP A 232 -0.41 -55.44 22.41
N PHE A 233 -1.42 -56.07 23.01
CA PHE A 233 -1.47 -56.21 24.47
C PHE A 233 -1.49 -57.71 24.79
N LYS A 234 -0.31 -58.34 24.77
CA LYS A 234 -0.13 -59.61 25.47
C LYS A 234 0.05 -59.31 26.95
N ILE A 235 -1.04 -59.47 27.69
CA ILE A 235 -1.00 -59.73 29.13
C ILE A 235 -0.42 -61.14 29.29
N LEU A 236 0.63 -61.28 30.10
CA LEU A 236 0.93 -62.56 30.75
C LEU A 236 1.10 -62.28 32.23
N ASP A 237 0.21 -62.94 32.98
CA ASP A 237 0.12 -63.03 34.42
C ASP A 237 1.32 -63.77 35.06
N GLU A 238 1.42 -63.54 36.37
CA GLU A 238 2.28 -64.16 37.42
C GLU A 238 3.70 -63.62 37.62
#